data_AF-A0A812QWD7-F1
#
_entry.id   AF-A0A812QWD7-F1
#
_cell.length_a   1.000
_cell.length_b   1.000
_cell.length_c   1.000
_cell.angle_alpha   90.00
_cell.angle_beta   90.00
_cell.angle_gamma   90.00
#
_symmetry.space_group_name_H-M   'P 1'
#
loop_
_entity.id
_entity.type
_entity.pdbx_description
1 polymer ?
#
loop_
_entity_poly.entity_id
_entity_poly.type
_entity_poly.pdbx_seq_one_letter_code
_entity_poly.pdbx_strand_id
1 'polypeptide(L)'
;MPLGLRKIWPLVSIIVTPSAAILRRESPLQSDIQPSLLESNVSAHNWQFCAKQWEECTCNGRIRWGNHETWKVLDPPADGSLMTVQCSIDHLHDVLPGDDGKHCQCQGQVVRGSSLSSQLPTSLQQVDFNQAAMENADWVFCSNQWQECQCNNAVRWGHDQKWTFISPEKREQIFTVKCDVHTLGDPVPGEDGKHCQCLVKHGSLFEKQLNPMLLNEQVADKGGSRFIASCEIFEAAKSRGPKDQALWEAVEPFCSKAWEEGAAKDEALAAGPHRLAFSSMQKLMQARLDARFAKNYDRLVDKDGWLPRAFVNYYAGAPGSKHAKMTEQLIRSVHMFSQAPIVVLHLGSRTPDSWTAERFPRLLLVHAAPMEPDAHRSFNFNKLRSFLISRAVTGVELDSDQFVGPGVDYMFDMSEKEITQETPLPILPVHFYSFTQADTPNNVWWRRYCPDPPACKHHTMRWSHAHPTWTFYSLPFFGRWLRRHFRDEKLPAVTDEAGELAALAVAKIPEDEDLLNVATWEEKGTKQWCKFDNDYHEFADMLGWNPQKGDATSTGDIANDPKFYPRGAAKAFWTAHNCKDPDATAKMLDEIEKRWKQGLYPTSTITYQGRFWSSGAALREAHPELPCIF
;
A
#
# COMPACT_ATOMS: atom_id res chain seq x y z
N MET A 1 19.33 -36.77 -42.41
CA MET A 1 20.23 -37.40 -41.41
C MET A 1 20.02 -36.68 -40.08
N PRO A 2 19.92 -37.41 -38.96
CA PRO A 2 18.69 -37.47 -38.15
C PRO A 2 18.83 -36.78 -36.78
N LEU A 3 17.79 -36.07 -36.29
CA LEU A 3 16.73 -36.54 -35.36
C LEU A 3 17.25 -37.19 -34.07
N GLY A 4 17.36 -36.39 -33.01
CA GLY A 4 17.59 -36.83 -31.63
C GLY A 4 16.29 -36.88 -30.83
N LEU A 5 15.85 -38.10 -30.54
CA LEU A 5 14.62 -38.47 -29.84
C LEU A 5 14.61 -38.07 -28.36
N ARG A 6 13.45 -37.57 -27.92
CA ARG A 6 13.07 -37.36 -26.51
C ARG A 6 13.00 -38.69 -25.77
N LYS A 7 13.62 -38.77 -24.58
CA LYS A 7 13.41 -39.87 -23.62
C LYS A 7 12.17 -39.60 -22.77
N ILE A 8 11.24 -40.53 -22.85
CA ILE A 8 10.04 -40.66 -22.02
C ILE A 8 10.47 -41.32 -20.70
N TRP A 9 10.07 -40.76 -19.56
CA TRP A 9 10.12 -41.41 -18.25
C TRP A 9 8.74 -41.99 -17.90
N PRO A 10 8.66 -43.18 -17.29
CA PRO A 10 7.40 -43.86 -17.05
C PRO A 10 6.70 -43.35 -15.77
N LEU A 11 5.37 -43.24 -15.89
CA LEU A 11 4.42 -43.15 -14.78
C LEU A 11 4.50 -44.42 -13.92
N VAL A 12 4.83 -44.26 -12.64
CA VAL A 12 4.58 -45.28 -11.61
C VAL A 12 3.26 -44.91 -10.93
N SER A 13 2.23 -45.70 -11.17
CA SER A 13 0.97 -45.66 -10.41
C SER A 13 1.17 -46.40 -9.10
N ILE A 14 1.07 -45.69 -7.97
CA ILE A 14 0.96 -46.31 -6.65
C ILE A 14 -0.51 -46.33 -6.26
N ILE A 15 -1.06 -47.54 -6.21
CA ILE A 15 -2.35 -47.85 -5.59
C ILE A 15 -2.12 -47.90 -4.08
N VAL A 16 -2.74 -46.99 -3.32
CA VAL A 16 -2.82 -47.10 -1.86
C VAL A 16 -4.27 -47.41 -1.49
N THR A 17 -4.46 -48.56 -0.85
CA THR A 17 -5.71 -49.00 -0.23
C THR A 17 -5.92 -48.31 1.12
N PRO A 18 -7.16 -47.99 1.54
CA PRO A 18 -7.43 -47.45 2.86
C PRO A 18 -7.84 -48.57 3.83
N SER A 19 -7.17 -48.67 4.97
CA SER A 19 -7.71 -49.31 6.17
C SER A 19 -6.89 -48.94 7.40
N ALA A 20 -7.47 -48.12 8.28
CA ALA A 20 -7.41 -48.36 9.73
C ALA A 20 -8.41 -47.45 10.43
N ALA A 21 -9.28 -48.10 11.21
CA ALA A 21 -10.28 -47.52 12.07
C ALA A 21 -9.65 -46.70 13.20
N ILE A 22 -10.25 -45.54 13.52
CA ILE A 22 -9.94 -44.78 14.74
C ILE A 22 -11.08 -45.00 15.73
N LEU A 23 -10.68 -45.57 16.87
CA LEU A 23 -11.44 -45.76 18.09
C LEU A 23 -11.92 -44.42 18.66
N ARG A 24 -13.24 -44.30 18.83
CA ARG A 24 -13.87 -43.27 19.66
C ARG A 24 -13.53 -43.55 21.13
N ARG A 25 -12.92 -42.57 21.80
CA ARG A 25 -12.91 -42.48 23.26
C ARG A 25 -14.05 -41.57 23.70
N GLU A 26 -15.04 -42.17 24.35
CA GLU A 26 -16.03 -41.49 25.17
C GLU A 26 -15.34 -40.97 26.44
N SER A 27 -15.63 -39.72 26.80
CA SER A 27 -15.35 -39.16 28.13
C SER A 27 -16.68 -38.79 28.80
N PRO A 28 -16.76 -38.89 30.14
CA PRO A 28 -18.02 -39.09 30.83
C PRO A 28 -18.73 -37.80 31.19
N LEU A 29 -20.05 -37.93 31.28
CA LEU A 29 -20.97 -37.02 31.96
C LEU A 29 -20.43 -36.58 33.32
N GLN A 30 -20.57 -35.28 33.59
CA GLN A 30 -20.73 -34.80 34.96
C GLN A 30 -21.90 -33.81 35.01
N SER A 31 -22.81 -34.12 35.92
CA SER A 31 -24.12 -33.51 36.10
C SER A 31 -24.11 -32.42 37.16
N ASP A 32 -25.15 -31.59 37.08
CA ASP A 32 -25.81 -30.82 38.14
C ASP A 32 -25.06 -29.62 38.76
N ILE A 33 -25.63 -28.43 38.59
CA ILE A 33 -26.53 -27.75 39.57
C ILE A 33 -26.82 -26.33 39.03
N GLN A 34 -28.09 -26.06 38.75
CA GLN A 34 -28.62 -24.69 38.66
C GLN A 34 -28.97 -24.16 40.05
N PRO A 35 -28.92 -22.83 40.24
CA PRO A 35 -30.09 -22.15 40.77
C PRO A 35 -30.58 -21.07 39.82
N SER A 36 -31.84 -21.24 39.39
CA SER A 36 -32.66 -20.25 38.72
C SER A 36 -32.91 -19.05 39.64
N LEU A 37 -32.42 -17.88 39.25
CA LEU A 37 -33.01 -16.60 39.66
C LEU A 37 -33.75 -16.04 38.44
N LEU A 38 -35.04 -15.77 38.65
CA LEU A 38 -35.92 -15.12 37.69
C LEU A 38 -35.36 -13.73 37.34
N GLU A 39 -34.71 -13.61 36.19
CA GLU A 39 -34.57 -12.33 35.51
C GLU A 39 -35.77 -12.12 34.60
N SER A 40 -36.44 -10.99 34.84
CA SER A 40 -37.52 -10.46 34.03
C SER A 40 -37.10 -10.36 32.56
N ASN A 41 -37.94 -10.88 31.66
CA ASN A 41 -37.88 -10.63 30.21
C ASN A 41 -37.91 -9.12 29.91
N VAL A 42 -36.76 -8.48 29.92
CA VAL A 42 -36.53 -7.17 29.31
C VAL A 42 -36.05 -7.46 27.88
N SER A 43 -36.84 -7.03 26.90
CA SER A 43 -36.61 -7.27 25.48
C SER A 43 -35.16 -6.97 25.06
N ALA A 44 -34.55 -7.88 24.31
CA ALA A 44 -33.16 -7.84 23.82
C ALA A 44 -32.79 -6.66 22.89
N HIS A 45 -33.62 -5.63 22.71
CA HIS A 45 -33.49 -4.72 21.58
C HIS A 45 -33.73 -3.26 21.94
N ASN A 46 -32.69 -2.55 22.38
CA ASN A 46 -32.47 -1.14 22.02
C ASN A 46 -31.07 -0.68 22.50
N TRP A 47 -30.04 -1.08 21.76
CA TRP A 47 -28.74 -0.42 21.82
C TRP A 47 -28.77 0.75 20.85
N GLN A 48 -28.54 1.96 21.33
CA GLN A 48 -28.51 3.18 20.52
C GLN A 48 -27.07 3.61 20.29
N PHE A 49 -26.74 4.02 19.07
CA PHE A 49 -25.45 4.64 18.79
C PHE A 49 -25.22 5.81 19.75
N CYS A 50 -24.06 5.82 20.42
CA CYS A 50 -23.72 6.82 21.42
C CYS A 50 -22.55 7.71 20.97
N ALA A 51 -21.41 7.11 20.62
CA ALA A 51 -20.18 7.82 20.26
C ALA A 51 -19.28 6.95 19.38
N LYS A 52 -18.49 7.55 18.47
CA LYS A 52 -17.50 6.83 17.63
C LYS A 52 -16.23 6.49 18.40
N GLN A 53 -15.31 5.78 17.75
CA GLN A 53 -13.94 5.69 18.23
C GLN A 53 -13.35 7.10 18.50
N TRP A 54 -12.69 7.25 19.66
CA TRP A 54 -12.08 8.48 20.19
C TRP A 54 -13.04 9.54 20.75
N GLU A 55 -14.35 9.31 20.75
CA GLU A 55 -15.35 10.22 21.32
C GLU A 55 -15.79 9.80 22.73
N GLU A 56 -16.47 10.68 23.47
CA GLU A 56 -17.06 10.34 24.77
C GLU A 56 -18.53 9.93 24.64
N CYS A 57 -18.89 8.77 25.21
CA CYS A 57 -20.27 8.33 25.35
C CYS A 57 -20.74 8.54 26.79
N THR A 58 -21.82 9.31 26.98
CA THR A 58 -22.51 9.40 28.28
C THR A 58 -23.88 8.72 28.21
N CYS A 59 -24.09 7.72 29.05
CA CYS A 59 -25.25 6.82 29.04
C CYS A 59 -25.79 6.63 30.46
N ASN A 60 -27.11 6.58 30.62
CA ASN A 60 -27.76 6.21 31.89
C ASN A 60 -28.02 4.70 32.04
N GLY A 61 -27.36 3.88 31.22
CA GLY A 61 -27.48 2.43 31.19
C GLY A 61 -26.15 1.78 30.82
N ARG A 62 -26.18 0.54 30.32
CA ARG A 62 -24.96 -0.16 29.89
C ARG A 62 -24.38 0.49 28.64
N ILE A 63 -23.06 0.52 28.52
CA ILE A 63 -22.37 0.91 27.29
C ILE A 63 -21.73 -0.33 26.69
N ARG A 64 -21.77 -0.49 25.37
CA ARG A 64 -20.97 -1.50 24.67
C ARG A 64 -20.04 -0.87 23.64
N TRP A 65 -18.80 -1.34 23.59
CA TRP A 65 -17.74 -0.88 22.71
C TRP A 65 -17.33 -1.99 21.75
N GLY A 66 -17.31 -1.70 20.46
CA GLY A 66 -16.98 -2.66 19.41
C GLY A 66 -17.68 -2.37 18.11
N ASN A 67 -17.82 -3.37 17.26
CA ASN A 67 -18.53 -3.28 15.99
C ASN A 67 -19.12 -4.66 15.62
N HIS A 68 -20.15 -4.68 14.77
CA HIS A 68 -20.81 -5.89 14.27
C HIS A 68 -21.22 -6.89 15.36
N GLU A 69 -20.54 -8.04 15.47
CA GLU A 69 -20.85 -9.14 16.39
C GLU A 69 -19.95 -9.15 17.64
N THR A 70 -18.92 -8.32 17.69
CA THR A 70 -17.93 -8.31 18.78
C THR A 70 -18.07 -7.05 19.61
N TRP A 71 -18.53 -7.21 20.86
CA TRP A 71 -18.81 -6.11 21.78
C TRP A 71 -18.23 -6.38 23.16
N LYS A 72 -17.53 -5.39 23.73
CA LYS A 72 -17.22 -5.33 25.16
C LYS A 72 -18.28 -4.50 25.87
N VAL A 73 -19.02 -5.12 26.78
CA VAL A 73 -20.06 -4.46 27.56
C VAL A 73 -19.47 -3.91 28.86
N LEU A 74 -19.87 -2.70 29.22
CA LEU A 74 -19.54 -1.98 30.43
C LEU A 74 -20.84 -1.74 31.20
N ASP A 75 -20.88 -2.22 32.44
CA ASP A 75 -22.02 -2.02 33.33
C ASP A 75 -21.98 -0.63 33.99
N PRO A 76 -23.14 0.03 34.17
CA PRO A 76 -23.19 1.33 34.82
C PRO A 76 -22.79 1.23 36.30
N PRO A 77 -22.39 2.35 36.93
CA PRO A 77 -22.19 2.42 38.37
C PRO A 77 -23.42 1.91 39.17
N ALA A 78 -23.18 1.21 40.28
CA ALA A 78 -24.23 0.60 41.10
C ALA A 78 -25.19 1.62 41.76
N ASP A 79 -24.80 2.88 41.83
CA ASP A 79 -25.59 3.98 42.37
C ASP A 79 -26.58 4.59 41.35
N GLY A 80 -26.59 4.08 40.11
CA GLY A 80 -27.44 4.57 39.03
C GLY A 80 -27.01 5.92 38.44
N SER A 81 -25.79 6.39 38.76
CA SER A 81 -25.23 7.59 38.15
C SER A 81 -24.93 7.39 36.65
N LEU A 82 -24.83 8.51 35.92
CA LEU A 82 -24.49 8.49 34.50
C LEU A 82 -23.08 7.92 34.31
N MET A 83 -22.95 6.99 33.36
CA MET A 83 -21.66 6.47 32.94
C MET A 83 -21.15 7.29 31.76
N THR A 84 -19.98 7.92 31.91
CA THR A 84 -19.24 8.55 30.81
C THR A 84 -17.99 7.74 30.51
N VAL A 85 -17.77 7.42 29.24
CA VAL A 85 -16.60 6.66 28.80
C VAL A 85 -16.02 7.23 27.53
N GLN A 86 -14.69 7.31 27.45
CA GLN A 86 -14.00 7.58 26.19
C GLN A 86 -13.96 6.29 25.37
N CYS A 87 -14.63 6.30 24.23
CA CYS A 87 -14.80 5.18 23.32
C CYS A 87 -13.54 4.99 22.50
N SER A 88 -12.43 4.57 23.11
CA SER A 88 -11.15 4.44 22.43
C SER A 88 -10.46 3.12 22.72
N ILE A 89 -9.58 2.70 21.81
CA ILE A 89 -8.72 1.52 22.03
C ILE A 89 -7.78 1.71 23.22
N ASP A 90 -7.42 2.95 23.54
CA ASP A 90 -6.57 3.28 24.70
C ASP A 90 -7.28 3.02 26.03
N HIS A 91 -8.59 3.30 26.09
CA HIS A 91 -9.35 3.24 27.34
C HIS A 91 -10.14 1.94 27.50
N LEU A 92 -10.61 1.36 26.39
CA LEU A 92 -11.49 0.20 26.39
C LEU A 92 -10.83 -1.08 25.88
N HIS A 93 -9.55 -1.01 25.52
CA HIS A 93 -8.81 -2.02 24.78
C HIS A 93 -9.40 -2.26 23.38
N ASP A 94 -8.52 -2.66 22.46
CA ASP A 94 -8.95 -2.96 21.11
C ASP A 94 -9.64 -4.33 21.05
N VAL A 95 -10.97 -4.31 21.02
CA VAL A 95 -11.80 -5.52 20.91
C VAL A 95 -11.81 -6.10 19.50
N LEU A 96 -11.44 -5.29 18.50
CA LEU A 96 -11.36 -5.65 17.09
C LEU A 96 -10.13 -4.97 16.45
N PRO A 97 -8.90 -5.47 16.71
CA PRO A 97 -7.69 -4.93 16.11
C PRO A 97 -7.78 -4.85 14.58
N GLY A 98 -7.53 -3.66 14.04
CA GLY A 98 -7.60 -3.35 12.60
C GLY A 98 -8.98 -2.91 12.08
N ASP A 99 -10.02 -2.90 12.91
CA ASP A 99 -11.35 -2.38 12.53
C ASP A 99 -11.50 -0.93 12.99
N ASP A 100 -11.54 0.03 12.06
CA ASP A 100 -11.70 1.45 12.37
C ASP A 100 -13.17 1.87 12.60
N GLY A 101 -14.12 0.95 12.43
CA GLY A 101 -15.56 1.14 12.63
C GLY A 101 -16.05 0.93 14.06
N LYS A 102 -15.14 0.70 15.02
CA LYS A 102 -15.49 0.54 16.43
C LYS A 102 -16.19 1.78 16.99
N HIS A 103 -17.25 1.57 17.75
CA HIS A 103 -18.02 2.64 18.36
C HIS A 103 -18.66 2.20 19.68
N CYS A 104 -19.12 3.16 20.46
CA CYS A 104 -19.95 2.91 21.64
C CYS A 104 -21.43 2.94 21.30
N GLN A 105 -22.18 2.03 21.90
CA GLN A 105 -23.64 2.05 21.95
C GLN A 105 -24.13 2.03 23.40
N CYS A 106 -25.24 2.72 23.65
CA CYS A 106 -25.87 2.87 24.96
C CYS A 106 -27.17 2.05 25.02
N GLN A 107 -27.32 1.22 26.05
CA GLN A 107 -28.58 0.55 26.39
C GLN A 107 -29.33 1.38 27.42
N GLY A 108 -29.84 2.52 26.97
CA GLY A 108 -30.48 3.54 27.79
C GLY A 108 -30.69 4.81 26.98
N GLN A 109 -30.92 5.91 27.68
CA GLN A 109 -30.95 7.24 27.11
C GLN A 109 -29.51 7.77 27.00
N VAL A 110 -29.07 8.05 25.77
CA VAL A 110 -27.82 8.78 25.53
C VAL A 110 -28.02 10.20 26.05
N VAL A 111 -27.28 10.56 27.09
CA VAL A 111 -27.22 11.95 27.55
C VAL A 111 -26.24 12.64 26.64
N ARG A 112 -26.78 13.29 25.60
CA ARG A 112 -25.99 14.27 24.84
C ARG A 112 -25.65 15.37 25.82
N GLY A 113 -24.46 15.29 26.41
CA GLY A 113 -23.89 16.43 27.10
C GLY A 113 -24.09 17.60 26.14
N SER A 114 -24.74 18.66 26.62
CA SER A 114 -24.67 19.96 26.00
C SER A 114 -23.19 20.30 26.03
N SER A 115 -22.46 19.80 25.05
CA SER A 115 -21.05 20.04 24.93
C SER A 115 -20.93 21.55 24.95
N LEU A 116 -19.98 22.03 25.73
CA LEU A 116 -19.24 23.22 25.35
C LEU A 116 -19.05 23.09 23.85
N SER A 117 -19.88 23.81 23.10
CA SER A 117 -19.65 24.11 21.71
C SER A 117 -18.26 24.71 21.74
N SER A 118 -17.24 23.89 21.41
CA SER A 118 -16.21 24.36 20.51
C SER A 118 -17.03 25.05 19.44
N GLN A 119 -16.99 26.38 19.45
CA GLN A 119 -17.68 27.17 18.46
C GLN A 119 -17.21 26.57 17.13
N LEU A 120 -18.08 25.78 16.49
CA LEU A 120 -17.96 25.55 15.06
C LEU A 120 -17.77 26.96 14.52
N PRO A 121 -16.67 27.25 13.80
CA PRO A 121 -16.44 28.59 13.32
C PRO A 121 -17.75 29.06 12.68
N THR A 122 -18.20 30.25 13.09
CA THR A 122 -19.52 30.83 12.81
C THR A 122 -19.81 31.00 11.30
N SER A 123 -18.95 30.46 10.44
CA SER A 123 -18.99 30.47 8.98
C SER A 123 -19.64 29.25 8.33
N LEU A 124 -20.24 28.30 9.07
CA LEU A 124 -21.18 27.30 8.49
C LEU A 124 -22.53 27.94 8.12
N GLN A 125 -22.50 29.12 7.49
CA GLN A 125 -23.66 29.70 6.85
C GLN A 125 -23.95 28.94 5.55
N GLN A 126 -25.24 28.79 5.20
CA GLN A 126 -25.65 28.46 3.84
C GLN A 126 -24.97 29.46 2.91
N VAL A 127 -23.95 29.00 2.19
CA VAL A 127 -23.21 29.84 1.25
C VAL A 127 -24.15 30.07 0.07
N ASP A 128 -24.61 31.31 -0.08
CA ASP A 128 -25.37 31.72 -1.24
C ASP A 128 -24.41 31.80 -2.44
N PHE A 129 -24.25 30.67 -3.13
CA PHE A 129 -23.41 30.58 -4.31
C PHE A 129 -24.06 31.41 -5.42
N ASN A 130 -23.48 32.57 -5.73
CA ASN A 130 -23.85 33.33 -6.93
C ASN A 130 -23.86 32.37 -8.14
N GLN A 131 -25.03 32.16 -8.73
CA GLN A 131 -25.24 31.22 -9.84
C GLN A 131 -24.28 31.49 -11.02
N ALA A 132 -23.96 32.77 -11.27
CA ALA A 132 -22.98 33.18 -12.28
C ALA A 132 -21.54 32.72 -11.99
N ALA A 133 -21.16 32.48 -10.73
CA ALA A 133 -19.86 31.91 -10.38
C ALA A 133 -19.77 30.41 -10.66
N MET A 134 -20.91 29.72 -10.75
CA MET A 134 -20.98 28.29 -11.06
C MET A 134 -21.01 28.00 -12.57
N GLU A 135 -21.39 28.96 -13.41
CA GLU A 135 -21.48 28.76 -14.87
C GLU A 135 -20.13 28.43 -15.56
N ASN A 136 -19.00 28.55 -14.85
CA ASN A 136 -17.66 28.24 -15.37
C ASN A 136 -16.74 27.59 -14.31
N ALA A 137 -17.32 26.74 -13.45
CA ALA A 137 -16.57 26.02 -12.43
C ALA A 137 -17.12 24.61 -12.21
N ASP A 138 -16.20 23.67 -11.95
CA ASP A 138 -16.52 22.27 -11.70
C ASP A 138 -16.16 21.87 -10.26
N TRP A 139 -16.94 20.95 -9.69
CA TRP A 139 -16.56 20.27 -8.44
C TRP A 139 -15.62 19.11 -8.76
N VAL A 140 -14.36 19.25 -8.35
CA VAL A 140 -13.30 18.28 -8.62
C VAL A 140 -12.96 17.53 -7.34
N PHE A 141 -12.80 16.20 -7.42
CA PHE A 141 -12.32 15.41 -6.29
C PHE A 141 -11.01 15.99 -5.76
N CYS A 142 -10.86 16.09 -4.44
CA CYS A 142 -9.70 16.71 -3.82
C CYS A 142 -8.93 15.75 -2.92
N SER A 143 -9.63 15.05 -2.03
CA SER A 143 -9.03 14.12 -1.09
C SER A 143 -10.08 13.18 -0.49
N ASN A 144 -9.66 11.97 -0.08
CA ASN A 144 -10.49 11.04 0.67
C ASN A 144 -10.71 11.51 2.12
N GLN A 145 -11.56 10.80 2.86
CA GLN A 145 -11.65 10.95 4.30
C GLN A 145 -10.25 10.77 4.95
N TRP A 146 -9.98 11.53 6.01
CA TRP A 146 -8.72 11.57 6.77
C TRP A 146 -7.53 12.21 6.06
N GLN A 147 -7.75 12.81 4.89
CA GLN A 147 -6.69 13.48 4.11
C GLN A 147 -6.89 15.00 4.07
N GLU A 148 -5.88 15.71 3.57
CA GLU A 148 -5.92 17.16 3.39
C GLU A 148 -6.29 17.53 1.95
N CYS A 149 -7.25 18.44 1.81
CA CYS A 149 -7.62 19.06 0.55
C CYS A 149 -7.10 20.50 0.47
N GLN A 150 -6.33 20.85 -0.56
CA GLN A 150 -6.00 22.23 -0.87
C GLN A 150 -6.94 22.76 -1.96
N CYS A 151 -7.57 23.91 -1.71
CA CYS A 151 -8.51 24.54 -2.64
C CYS A 151 -8.32 26.07 -2.63
N ASN A 152 -8.54 26.74 -3.76
CA ASN A 152 -8.53 28.21 -3.85
C ASN A 152 -9.92 28.85 -3.85
N ASN A 153 -10.97 28.05 -3.65
CA ASN A 153 -12.39 28.38 -3.70
C ASN A 153 -13.15 27.47 -2.71
N ALA A 154 -14.48 27.41 -2.77
CA ALA A 154 -15.23 26.58 -1.83
C ALA A 154 -14.86 25.07 -1.92
N VAL A 155 -14.89 24.41 -0.77
CA VAL A 155 -14.81 22.95 -0.62
C VAL A 155 -16.18 22.44 -0.22
N ARG A 156 -16.56 21.27 -0.73
CA ARG A 156 -17.71 20.51 -0.20
C ARG A 156 -17.24 19.17 0.37
N TRP A 157 -17.77 18.80 1.52
CA TRP A 157 -17.46 17.59 2.28
C TRP A 157 -18.71 16.74 2.44
N GLY A 158 -18.65 15.46 2.04
CA GLY A 158 -19.80 14.57 2.13
C GLY A 158 -19.78 13.46 1.09
N HIS A 159 -20.96 12.98 0.73
CA HIS A 159 -21.15 11.90 -0.24
C HIS A 159 -22.53 12.03 -0.92
N ASP A 160 -22.61 11.65 -2.19
CA ASP A 160 -23.82 11.72 -3.03
C ASP A 160 -24.56 13.06 -3.03
N GLN A 161 -25.71 13.14 -2.34
CA GLN A 161 -26.59 14.31 -2.33
C GLN A 161 -26.49 15.10 -1.02
N LYS A 162 -25.59 14.71 -0.10
CA LYS A 162 -25.47 15.32 1.23
C LYS A 162 -24.07 15.91 1.41
N TRP A 163 -24.00 17.24 1.39
CA TRP A 163 -22.74 17.99 1.41
C TRP A 163 -22.76 19.11 2.44
N THR A 164 -21.65 19.26 3.16
CA THR A 164 -21.30 20.44 3.95
C THR A 164 -20.38 21.33 3.14
N PHE A 165 -20.72 22.62 3.01
CA PHE A 165 -19.93 23.58 2.24
C PHE A 165 -19.02 24.41 3.14
N ILE A 166 -17.79 24.60 2.70
CA ILE A 166 -16.71 25.26 3.43
C ILE A 166 -16.14 26.32 2.51
N SER A 167 -16.21 27.58 2.91
CA SER A 167 -15.69 28.70 2.13
C SER A 167 -14.34 29.18 2.67
N PRO A 168 -13.43 29.65 1.80
CA PRO A 168 -12.22 30.33 2.26
C PRO A 168 -12.57 31.62 3.02
N GLU A 169 -11.73 31.99 3.99
CA GLU A 169 -11.82 33.30 4.65
C GLU A 169 -11.54 34.47 3.69
N LYS A 170 -10.64 34.25 2.72
CA LYS A 170 -10.24 35.25 1.71
C LYS A 170 -10.36 34.64 0.32
N ARG A 171 -11.01 35.38 -0.59
CA ARG A 171 -11.13 34.96 -2.00
C ARG A 171 -9.74 34.79 -2.62
N GLU A 172 -9.62 33.79 -3.49
CA GLU A 172 -8.43 33.49 -4.31
C GLU A 172 -7.18 33.04 -3.52
N GLN A 173 -7.26 32.90 -2.20
CA GLN A 173 -6.21 32.28 -1.40
C GLN A 173 -6.37 30.76 -1.40
N ILE A 174 -5.27 30.03 -1.66
CA ILE A 174 -5.24 28.59 -1.41
C ILE A 174 -5.30 28.35 0.10
N PHE A 175 -6.28 27.59 0.55
CA PHE A 175 -6.42 27.14 1.93
C PHE A 175 -6.49 25.61 1.97
N THR A 176 -6.15 25.06 3.14
CA THR A 176 -6.15 23.62 3.39
C THR A 176 -7.32 23.26 4.30
N VAL A 177 -8.06 22.22 3.92
CA VAL A 177 -9.15 21.64 4.69
C VAL A 177 -8.75 20.22 5.07
N LYS A 178 -8.85 19.88 6.36
CA LYS A 178 -8.70 18.50 6.81
C LYS A 178 -10.05 17.79 6.65
N CYS A 179 -10.10 16.85 5.73
CA CYS A 179 -11.32 16.19 5.26
C CYS A 179 -11.66 15.01 6.15
N ASP A 180 -12.12 15.30 7.36
CA ASP A 180 -12.44 14.27 8.32
C ASP A 180 -13.68 14.59 9.15
N VAL A 181 -14.30 13.53 9.66
CA VAL A 181 -15.56 13.61 10.40
C VAL A 181 -15.42 14.32 11.75
N HIS A 182 -14.23 14.39 12.34
CA HIS A 182 -14.02 15.10 13.60
C HIS A 182 -13.96 16.61 13.36
N THR A 183 -13.30 17.04 12.29
CA THR A 183 -13.12 18.46 11.96
C THR A 183 -14.38 19.04 11.31
N LEU A 184 -15.02 18.30 10.40
CA LEU A 184 -16.10 18.81 9.54
C LEU A 184 -17.49 18.25 9.89
N GLY A 185 -17.57 17.38 10.90
CA GLY A 185 -18.78 16.61 11.21
C GLY A 185 -19.03 15.47 10.22
N ASP A 186 -20.07 14.68 10.50
CA ASP A 186 -20.48 13.55 9.65
C ASP A 186 -21.81 13.86 8.94
N PRO A 187 -21.77 14.39 7.70
CA PRO A 187 -22.98 14.70 6.95
C PRO A 187 -23.75 13.44 6.52
N VAL A 188 -23.09 12.27 6.51
CA VAL A 188 -23.68 10.99 6.09
C VAL A 188 -23.22 9.87 7.03
N PRO A 189 -23.81 9.76 8.24
CA PRO A 189 -23.43 8.75 9.22
C PRO A 189 -23.59 7.33 8.70
N GLY A 190 -22.54 6.51 8.87
CA GLY A 190 -22.50 5.11 8.46
C GLY A 190 -21.99 4.85 7.03
N GLU A 191 -21.74 5.89 6.24
CA GLU A 191 -21.20 5.75 4.87
C GLU A 191 -19.70 6.06 4.83
N ASP A 192 -18.86 5.15 4.34
CA ASP A 192 -17.41 5.38 4.28
C ASP A 192 -16.96 6.15 3.02
N GLY A 193 -17.87 6.36 2.06
CA GLY A 193 -17.60 7.04 0.79
C GLY A 193 -17.36 8.57 0.89
N LYS A 194 -17.23 9.11 2.10
CA LYS A 194 -17.11 10.55 2.34
C LYS A 194 -15.78 11.09 1.83
N HIS A 195 -15.83 12.22 1.15
CA HIS A 195 -14.65 12.86 0.58
C HIS A 195 -14.84 14.37 0.44
N CYS A 196 -13.73 15.07 0.20
CA CYS A 196 -13.73 16.48 -0.15
C CYS A 196 -13.70 16.67 -1.67
N GLN A 197 -14.44 17.66 -2.14
CA GLN A 197 -14.33 18.18 -3.49
C GLN A 197 -14.07 19.69 -3.46
N CYS A 198 -13.24 20.18 -4.38
CA CYS A 198 -12.89 21.59 -4.53
C CYS A 198 -13.65 22.19 -5.72
N LEU A 199 -14.21 23.38 -5.57
CA LEU A 199 -14.83 24.12 -6.67
C LEU A 199 -13.72 24.79 -7.50
N VAL A 200 -13.51 24.34 -8.73
CA VAL A 200 -12.39 24.78 -9.57
C VAL A 200 -12.92 25.63 -10.71
N LYS A 201 -12.46 26.88 -10.78
CA LYS A 201 -12.77 27.77 -11.90
C LYS A 201 -11.93 27.41 -13.14
N HIS A 202 -12.58 27.25 -14.28
CA HIS A 202 -11.90 26.95 -15.54
C HIS A 202 -10.95 28.06 -15.99
N GLY A 203 -9.80 27.66 -16.51
CA GLY A 203 -8.71 28.53 -16.97
C GLY A 203 -7.88 29.17 -15.85
N SER A 204 -8.21 28.92 -14.58
CA SER A 204 -7.46 29.46 -13.45
C SER A 204 -6.05 28.86 -13.37
N LEU A 205 -5.12 29.57 -12.71
CA LEU A 205 -3.78 29.02 -12.43
C LEU A 205 -3.86 27.76 -11.56
N PHE A 206 -4.84 27.71 -10.66
CA PHE A 206 -5.09 26.56 -9.80
C PHE A 206 -5.48 25.32 -10.61
N GLU A 207 -6.38 25.45 -11.60
CA GLU A 207 -6.76 24.34 -12.49
C GLU A 207 -5.55 23.73 -13.20
N LYS A 208 -4.61 24.56 -13.67
CA LYS A 208 -3.40 24.11 -14.37
C LYS A 208 -2.43 23.32 -13.49
N GLN A 209 -2.57 23.42 -12.17
CA GLN A 209 -1.74 22.70 -11.19
C GLN A 209 -2.43 21.42 -10.67
N LEU A 210 -3.69 21.20 -11.05
CA LEU A 210 -4.41 20.01 -10.63
C LEU A 210 -3.92 18.78 -11.37
N ASN A 211 -4.07 17.64 -10.70
CA ASN A 211 -3.95 16.34 -11.31
C ASN A 211 -4.95 16.27 -12.50
N PRO A 212 -4.46 16.14 -13.75
CA PRO A 212 -5.30 16.12 -14.95
C PRO A 212 -6.24 14.91 -15.02
N MET A 213 -6.02 13.86 -14.22
CA MET A 213 -6.96 12.74 -14.09
C MET A 213 -8.22 13.09 -13.29
N LEU A 214 -8.24 14.25 -12.62
CA LEU A 214 -9.39 14.76 -11.88
C LEU A 214 -10.20 15.76 -12.72
N LEU A 215 -9.68 16.16 -13.88
CA LEU A 215 -10.32 17.12 -14.78
C LEU A 215 -11.07 16.40 -15.89
N ASN A 216 -11.97 17.11 -16.56
CA ASN A 216 -12.51 16.60 -17.82
C ASN A 216 -11.38 16.46 -18.86
N GLU A 217 -11.55 15.51 -19.77
CA GLU A 217 -10.52 15.16 -20.77
C GLU A 217 -10.13 16.35 -21.66
N GLN A 218 -11.10 17.15 -22.12
CA GLN A 218 -10.84 18.30 -22.99
C GLN A 218 -9.98 19.38 -22.30
N VAL A 219 -10.22 19.61 -21.01
CA VAL A 219 -9.45 20.55 -20.19
C VAL A 219 -8.04 20.02 -19.95
N ALA A 220 -7.91 18.73 -19.61
CA ALA A 220 -6.61 18.09 -19.43
C ALA A 220 -5.76 18.13 -20.72
N ASP A 221 -6.36 17.83 -21.86
CA ASP A 221 -5.71 17.86 -23.18
C ASP A 221 -5.28 19.28 -23.57
N LYS A 222 -6.15 20.28 -23.36
CA LYS A 222 -5.82 21.70 -23.57
C LYS A 222 -4.68 22.18 -22.67
N GLY A 223 -4.55 21.58 -21.48
CA GLY A 223 -3.42 21.78 -20.57
C GLY A 223 -2.10 21.17 -21.05
N GLY A 224 -2.10 20.43 -22.17
CA GLY A 224 -0.93 19.74 -22.72
C GLY A 224 -0.62 18.42 -22.04
N SER A 225 -1.49 17.96 -21.14
CA SER A 225 -1.38 16.62 -20.57
C SER A 225 -1.90 15.58 -21.57
N ARG A 226 -1.26 14.42 -21.65
CA ARG A 226 -1.66 13.34 -22.56
C ARG A 226 -1.65 12.00 -21.84
N PHE A 227 -2.52 11.09 -22.27
CA PHE A 227 -2.48 9.70 -21.80
C PHE A 227 -1.15 9.05 -22.20
N ILE A 228 -0.54 8.38 -21.24
CA ILE A 228 0.61 7.49 -21.47
C ILE A 228 0.32 6.05 -21.05
N ALA A 229 -0.78 5.85 -20.32
CA ALA A 229 -1.32 4.57 -19.92
C ALA A 229 -2.85 4.65 -20.00
N SER A 230 -3.46 3.68 -20.66
CA SER A 230 -4.90 3.44 -20.70
C SER A 230 -5.13 2.04 -21.27
N CYS A 231 -6.34 1.51 -21.10
CA CYS A 231 -6.70 0.21 -21.66
C CYS A 231 -6.55 0.17 -23.19
N GLU A 232 -6.89 1.26 -23.88
CA GLU A 232 -6.75 1.40 -25.33
C GLU A 232 -5.26 1.41 -25.75
N ILE A 233 -4.41 2.11 -24.99
CA ILE A 233 -2.95 2.12 -25.24
C ILE A 233 -2.36 0.72 -25.07
N PHE A 234 -2.72 0.02 -23.99
CA PHE A 234 -2.21 -1.32 -23.71
C PHE A 234 -2.70 -2.33 -24.74
N GLU A 235 -3.99 -2.30 -25.08
CA GLU A 235 -4.56 -3.20 -26.09
C GLU A 235 -3.92 -2.98 -27.47
N ALA A 236 -3.73 -1.72 -27.89
CA ALA A 236 -3.10 -1.40 -29.16
C ALA A 236 -1.60 -1.74 -29.19
N ALA A 237 -0.97 -2.00 -28.04
CA ALA A 237 0.44 -2.35 -27.94
C ALA A 237 0.69 -3.87 -27.85
N LYS A 238 -0.31 -4.68 -27.46
CA LYS A 238 -0.15 -6.10 -27.09
C LYS A 238 0.59 -7.00 -28.08
N SER A 239 0.62 -6.62 -29.36
CA SER A 239 1.29 -7.38 -30.44
C SER A 239 2.66 -6.81 -30.88
N ARG A 240 3.19 -5.78 -30.22
CA ARG A 240 4.45 -5.11 -30.66
C ARG A 240 5.71 -5.86 -30.23
N GLY A 241 5.65 -6.64 -29.15
CA GLY A 241 6.78 -7.40 -28.64
C GLY A 241 6.50 -8.03 -27.28
N PRO A 242 7.47 -8.78 -26.72
CA PRO A 242 7.27 -9.57 -25.50
C PRO A 242 6.93 -8.71 -24.27
N LYS A 243 7.49 -7.51 -24.16
CA LYS A 243 7.20 -6.57 -23.05
C LYS A 243 5.77 -6.04 -23.08
N ASP A 244 5.27 -5.66 -24.25
CA ASP A 244 3.88 -5.20 -24.39
C ASP A 244 2.88 -6.36 -24.26
N GLN A 245 3.26 -7.57 -24.68
CA GLN A 245 2.46 -8.77 -24.44
C GLN A 245 2.36 -9.08 -22.94
N ALA A 246 3.46 -9.06 -22.21
CA ALA A 246 3.48 -9.29 -20.77
C ALA A 246 2.69 -8.22 -20.00
N LEU A 247 2.81 -6.95 -20.42
CA LEU A 247 1.99 -5.88 -19.88
C LEU A 247 0.50 -6.08 -20.20
N TRP A 248 0.15 -6.48 -21.42
CA TRP A 248 -1.23 -6.78 -21.77
C TRP A 248 -1.79 -7.92 -20.92
N GLU A 249 -1.08 -9.03 -20.78
CA GLU A 249 -1.48 -10.14 -19.89
C GLU A 249 -1.73 -9.65 -18.45
N ALA A 250 -0.89 -8.74 -17.97
CA ALA A 250 -1.04 -8.15 -16.64
C ALA A 250 -2.30 -7.27 -16.51
N VAL A 251 -2.64 -6.49 -17.53
CA VAL A 251 -3.69 -5.45 -17.45
C VAL A 251 -5.01 -5.83 -18.11
N GLU A 252 -5.04 -6.86 -18.95
CA GLU A 252 -6.24 -7.36 -19.65
C GLU A 252 -7.44 -7.56 -18.71
N PRO A 253 -7.28 -8.12 -17.49
CA PRO A 253 -8.38 -8.30 -16.56
C PRO A 253 -9.07 -7.00 -16.11
N PHE A 254 -8.36 -5.87 -16.16
CA PHE A 254 -8.91 -4.57 -15.83
C PHE A 254 -9.45 -3.84 -17.07
N CYS A 255 -9.15 -4.33 -18.28
CA CYS A 255 -9.34 -3.58 -19.52
C CYS A 255 -10.29 -4.25 -20.51
N SER A 256 -10.39 -5.58 -20.50
CA SER A 256 -11.15 -6.35 -21.47
C SER A 256 -12.47 -6.85 -20.89
N LYS A 257 -13.58 -6.37 -21.45
CA LYS A 257 -14.92 -6.89 -21.12
C LYS A 257 -15.05 -8.37 -21.49
N ALA A 258 -14.41 -8.80 -22.57
CA ALA A 258 -14.40 -10.21 -22.98
C ALA A 258 -13.69 -11.09 -21.93
N TRP A 259 -12.61 -10.59 -21.33
CA TRP A 259 -11.95 -11.27 -20.23
C TRP A 259 -12.89 -11.39 -19.02
N GLU A 260 -13.57 -10.29 -18.64
CA GLU A 260 -14.54 -10.27 -17.52
C GLU A 260 -15.66 -11.29 -17.72
N GLU A 261 -16.24 -11.34 -18.92
CA GLU A 261 -17.30 -12.29 -19.30
C GLU A 261 -16.81 -13.74 -19.33
N GLY A 262 -15.53 -13.96 -19.64
CA GLY A 262 -14.88 -15.27 -19.56
C GLY A 262 -14.65 -15.69 -18.11
N ALA A 263 -14.09 -14.80 -17.29
CA ALA A 263 -13.82 -15.05 -15.88
C ALA A 263 -15.09 -15.35 -15.07
N ALA A 264 -16.22 -14.72 -15.43
CA ALA A 264 -17.52 -15.03 -14.81
C ALA A 264 -18.02 -16.48 -15.04
N LYS A 265 -17.44 -17.19 -16.02
CA LYS A 265 -17.78 -18.59 -16.35
C LYS A 265 -16.79 -19.59 -15.74
N ASP A 266 -15.66 -19.13 -15.22
CA ASP A 266 -14.63 -19.95 -14.58
C ASP A 266 -14.75 -19.80 -13.06
N GLU A 267 -15.11 -20.89 -12.37
CA GLU A 267 -15.26 -20.89 -10.91
C GLU A 267 -13.97 -20.47 -10.19
N ALA A 268 -12.79 -20.76 -10.76
CA ALA A 268 -11.50 -20.37 -10.19
C ALA A 268 -11.21 -18.86 -10.32
N LEU A 269 -11.95 -18.15 -11.18
CA LEU A 269 -11.85 -16.70 -11.40
C LEU A 269 -13.11 -15.95 -10.99
N ALA A 270 -14.03 -16.63 -10.29
CA ALA A 270 -15.25 -16.04 -9.78
C ALA A 270 -14.92 -14.90 -8.82
N ALA A 271 -15.45 -13.72 -9.13
CA ALA A 271 -15.27 -12.54 -8.30
C ALA A 271 -16.10 -12.63 -7.01
N GLY A 272 -15.53 -12.16 -5.91
CA GLY A 272 -16.18 -12.14 -4.60
C GLY A 272 -17.22 -11.03 -4.45
N PRO A 273 -17.92 -11.01 -3.30
CA PRO A 273 -18.95 -10.01 -3.01
C PRO A 273 -18.40 -8.58 -2.90
N HIS A 274 -17.11 -8.41 -2.59
CA HIS A 274 -16.49 -7.08 -2.41
C HIS A 274 -15.68 -6.63 -3.63
N ARG A 275 -15.98 -7.16 -4.82
CA ARG A 275 -15.27 -6.77 -6.05
C ARG A 275 -15.51 -5.30 -6.40
N LEU A 276 -14.50 -4.65 -6.96
CA LEU A 276 -14.66 -3.34 -7.59
C LEU A 276 -15.45 -3.46 -8.89
N ALA A 277 -16.19 -2.41 -9.25
CA ALA A 277 -16.85 -2.33 -10.54
C ALA A 277 -15.81 -2.35 -11.68
N PHE A 278 -16.13 -3.04 -12.78
CA PHE A 278 -15.22 -3.14 -13.93
C PHE A 278 -14.85 -1.76 -14.50
N SER A 279 -15.81 -0.83 -14.57
CA SER A 279 -15.56 0.56 -14.99
C SER A 279 -14.57 1.29 -14.08
N SER A 280 -14.66 1.07 -12.76
CA SER A 280 -13.71 1.63 -11.80
C SER A 280 -12.33 1.03 -12.02
N MET A 281 -12.21 -0.29 -12.20
CA MET A 281 -10.94 -0.94 -12.52
C MET A 281 -10.31 -0.42 -13.82
N GLN A 282 -11.10 -0.22 -14.89
CA GLN A 282 -10.64 0.39 -16.14
C GLN A 282 -10.06 1.79 -15.92
N LYS A 283 -10.78 2.65 -15.19
CA LYS A 283 -10.34 4.01 -14.84
C LYS A 283 -9.03 4.00 -14.03
N LEU A 284 -8.86 3.02 -13.16
CA LEU A 284 -7.63 2.86 -12.37
C LEU A 284 -6.41 2.47 -13.21
N MET A 285 -6.57 1.99 -14.45
CA MET A 285 -5.46 1.72 -15.38
C MET A 285 -5.06 2.94 -16.22
N GLN A 286 -5.74 4.08 -16.05
CA GLN A 286 -5.44 5.29 -16.78
C GLN A 286 -4.41 6.16 -16.05
N ALA A 287 -3.47 6.71 -16.82
CA ALA A 287 -2.57 7.73 -16.33
C ALA A 287 -2.15 8.72 -17.41
N ARG A 288 -1.94 9.96 -16.96
CA ARG A 288 -1.61 11.10 -17.78
C ARG A 288 -0.25 11.67 -17.39
N LEU A 289 0.57 12.00 -18.38
CA LEU A 289 1.83 12.69 -18.14
C LEU A 289 1.57 14.14 -17.74
N ASP A 290 2.30 14.62 -16.73
CA ASP A 290 2.31 16.04 -16.40
C ASP A 290 2.94 16.85 -17.53
N ALA A 291 2.25 17.89 -18.01
CA ALA A 291 2.68 18.69 -19.15
C ALA A 291 4.08 19.31 -18.95
N ARG A 292 4.46 19.63 -17.71
CA ARG A 292 5.79 20.18 -17.38
C ARG A 292 6.93 19.19 -17.72
N PHE A 293 6.64 17.90 -17.73
CA PHE A 293 7.60 16.82 -17.92
C PHE A 293 7.52 16.15 -19.30
N ALA A 294 6.74 16.71 -20.24
CA ALA A 294 6.61 16.20 -21.62
C ALA A 294 7.97 15.97 -22.31
N LYS A 295 8.88 16.96 -22.23
CA LYS A 295 10.22 16.87 -22.82
C LYS A 295 11.11 15.81 -22.14
N ASN A 296 10.95 15.59 -20.84
CA ASN A 296 11.67 14.54 -20.14
C ASN A 296 11.19 13.17 -20.64
N TYR A 297 9.87 12.99 -20.76
CA TYR A 297 9.29 11.77 -21.29
C TYR A 297 9.80 11.46 -22.69
N ASP A 298 9.70 12.41 -23.63
CA ASP A 298 10.14 12.23 -25.02
C ASP A 298 11.63 11.85 -25.14
N ARG A 299 12.47 12.27 -24.19
CA ARG A 299 13.90 11.96 -24.15
C ARG A 299 14.22 10.62 -23.47
N LEU A 300 13.46 10.24 -22.45
CA LEU A 300 13.78 9.13 -21.56
C LEU A 300 13.16 7.80 -22.00
N VAL A 301 11.99 7.84 -22.63
CA VAL A 301 11.31 6.63 -23.11
C VAL A 301 11.77 6.24 -24.52
N ASP A 302 11.67 4.97 -24.84
CA ASP A 302 11.83 4.51 -26.21
C ASP A 302 10.61 4.85 -27.08
N LYS A 303 10.69 4.55 -28.38
CA LYS A 303 9.61 4.80 -29.36
C LYS A 303 8.28 4.11 -29.01
N ASP A 304 8.31 3.06 -28.18
CA ASP A 304 7.14 2.30 -27.78
C ASP A 304 6.58 2.77 -26.43
N GLY A 305 7.25 3.74 -25.79
CA GLY A 305 6.86 4.34 -24.51
C GLY A 305 7.40 3.62 -23.29
N TRP A 306 8.44 2.80 -23.44
CA TRP A 306 9.08 2.06 -22.35
C TRP A 306 10.34 2.74 -21.83
N LEU A 307 10.58 2.60 -20.53
CA LEU A 307 11.83 3.00 -19.87
C LEU A 307 12.73 1.77 -19.75
N PRO A 308 13.99 1.80 -20.20
CA PRO A 308 14.90 0.66 -20.02
C PRO A 308 15.10 0.29 -18.55
N ARG A 309 15.30 1.30 -17.70
CA ARG A 309 15.41 1.19 -16.24
C ARG A 309 14.66 2.35 -15.62
N ALA A 310 13.98 2.14 -14.51
CA ALA A 310 13.39 3.24 -13.74
C ALA A 310 13.23 2.88 -12.26
N PHE A 311 13.45 3.87 -11.40
CA PHE A 311 12.83 3.84 -10.08
C PHE A 311 11.35 4.17 -10.22
N VAL A 312 10.51 3.53 -9.42
CA VAL A 312 9.07 3.79 -9.42
C VAL A 312 8.64 4.08 -7.99
N ASN A 313 7.96 5.20 -7.84
CA ASN A 313 7.36 5.64 -6.59
C ASN A 313 5.89 5.99 -6.85
N TYR A 314 5.10 6.01 -5.78
CA TYR A 314 3.74 6.53 -5.78
C TYR A 314 3.55 7.39 -4.53
N TYR A 315 2.70 8.41 -4.64
CA TYR A 315 2.31 9.18 -3.48
C TYR A 315 0.97 9.89 -3.69
N ALA A 316 0.32 10.19 -2.56
CA ALA A 316 -0.76 11.15 -2.47
C ALA A 316 -0.42 12.10 -1.31
N GLY A 317 -0.50 13.39 -1.59
CA GLY A 317 -0.27 14.40 -0.56
C GLY A 317 -0.37 15.77 -1.17
N ALA A 318 -0.92 16.71 -0.41
CA ALA A 318 -0.98 18.09 -0.85
C ALA A 318 0.44 18.70 -0.98
N PRO A 319 0.62 19.73 -1.82
CA PRO A 319 1.85 20.51 -1.86
C PRO A 319 2.28 20.97 -0.47
N GLY A 320 3.51 20.66 -0.07
CA GLY A 320 4.07 21.01 1.24
C GLY A 320 3.73 20.04 2.38
N SER A 321 2.87 19.04 2.14
CA SER A 321 2.62 17.96 3.10
C SER A 321 3.89 17.18 3.41
N LYS A 322 3.88 16.45 4.53
CA LYS A 322 4.98 15.55 4.93
C LYS A 322 5.34 14.58 3.79
N HIS A 323 4.36 13.88 3.23
CA HIS A 323 4.58 12.92 2.14
C HIS A 323 5.18 13.57 0.90
N ALA A 324 4.67 14.71 0.44
CA ALA A 324 5.25 15.41 -0.71
C ALA A 324 6.72 15.82 -0.47
N LYS A 325 7.06 16.24 0.75
CA LYS A 325 8.44 16.59 1.12
C LYS A 325 9.35 15.37 1.18
N MET A 326 8.87 14.22 1.69
CA MET A 326 9.63 12.97 1.68
C MET A 326 9.89 12.51 0.24
N THR A 327 8.86 12.49 -0.61
CA THR A 327 8.99 12.17 -2.04
C THR A 327 9.97 13.10 -2.76
N GLU A 328 10.01 14.40 -2.41
CA GLU A 328 11.01 15.31 -2.98
C GLU A 328 12.45 14.92 -2.61
N GLN A 329 12.71 14.48 -1.37
CA GLN A 329 14.03 13.99 -0.99
C GLN A 329 14.39 12.68 -1.70
N LEU A 330 13.43 11.79 -1.91
CA LEU A 330 13.61 10.61 -2.75
C LEU A 330 14.04 11.01 -4.17
N ILE A 331 13.26 11.87 -4.84
CA ILE A 331 13.56 12.36 -6.20
C ILE A 331 14.97 12.97 -6.23
N ARG A 332 15.29 13.82 -5.25
CA ARG A 332 16.59 14.46 -5.11
C ARG A 332 17.72 13.43 -5.01
N SER A 333 17.58 12.42 -4.18
CA SER A 333 18.58 11.36 -3.99
C SER A 333 18.83 10.55 -5.26
N VAL A 334 17.79 10.22 -6.03
CA VAL A 334 17.93 9.55 -7.34
C VAL A 334 18.73 10.43 -8.31
N HIS A 335 18.47 11.73 -8.32
CA HIS A 335 19.23 12.67 -9.18
C HIS A 335 20.69 12.83 -8.77
N MET A 336 21.02 12.58 -7.50
CA MET A 336 22.38 12.62 -6.98
C MET A 336 23.16 11.33 -7.29
N PHE A 337 22.54 10.17 -7.13
CA PHE A 337 23.26 8.90 -7.02
C PHE A 337 22.95 7.87 -8.10
N SER A 338 22.06 8.18 -9.04
CA SER A 338 21.71 7.30 -10.16
C SER A 338 21.65 8.01 -11.50
N GLN A 339 21.93 7.26 -12.57
CA GLN A 339 21.67 7.67 -13.95
C GLN A 339 20.28 7.29 -14.45
N ALA A 340 19.59 6.36 -13.79
CA ALA A 340 18.24 5.97 -14.13
C ALA A 340 17.21 7.07 -13.79
N PRO A 341 16.11 7.18 -14.55
CA PRO A 341 15.00 8.05 -14.20
C PRO A 341 14.18 7.52 -13.03
N ILE A 342 13.40 8.43 -12.43
CA ILE A 342 12.35 8.08 -11.46
C ILE A 342 10.97 8.44 -12.04
N VAL A 343 10.05 7.49 -12.00
CA VAL A 343 8.64 7.68 -12.29
C VAL A 343 7.92 7.87 -10.96
N VAL A 344 7.21 8.98 -10.80
CA VAL A 344 6.40 9.26 -9.62
C VAL A 344 4.94 9.25 -10.02
N LEU A 345 4.19 8.24 -9.57
CA LEU A 345 2.75 8.13 -9.75
C LEU A 345 2.02 8.96 -8.69
N HIS A 346 1.56 10.13 -9.09
CA HIS A 346 0.81 11.04 -8.24
C HIS A 346 -0.69 10.77 -8.29
N LEU A 347 -1.29 10.57 -7.12
CA LEU A 347 -2.71 10.22 -6.93
C LEU A 347 -3.50 11.32 -6.20
N GLY A 348 -2.81 12.35 -5.72
CA GLY A 348 -3.42 13.50 -5.03
C GLY A 348 -4.02 14.52 -5.99
N SER A 349 -4.47 15.64 -5.44
CA SER A 349 -5.06 16.73 -6.22
C SER A 349 -4.04 17.66 -6.86
N ARG A 350 -2.91 17.95 -6.20
CA ARG A 350 -1.88 18.90 -6.67
C ARG A 350 -0.49 18.43 -6.30
N THR A 351 0.48 18.85 -7.09
CA THR A 351 1.92 18.60 -6.83
C THR A 351 2.67 19.89 -6.52
N PRO A 352 3.84 19.84 -5.85
CA PRO A 352 4.65 21.03 -5.62
C PRO A 352 5.04 21.77 -6.92
N ASP A 353 5.00 23.10 -6.88
CA ASP A 353 5.44 23.96 -7.99
C ASP A 353 6.96 23.92 -8.21
N SER A 354 7.70 23.56 -7.15
CA SER A 354 9.15 23.39 -7.16
C SER A 354 9.61 22.17 -7.97
N TRP A 355 8.69 21.30 -8.39
CA TRP A 355 8.99 20.13 -9.20
C TRP A 355 8.91 20.53 -10.67
N THR A 356 10.05 20.90 -11.24
CA THR A 356 10.17 21.28 -12.66
C THR A 356 11.12 20.35 -13.39
N ALA A 357 10.98 20.26 -14.71
CA ALA A 357 11.87 19.45 -15.55
C ALA A 357 13.32 19.97 -15.52
N GLU A 358 13.53 21.27 -15.30
CA GLU A 358 14.85 21.88 -15.19
C GLU A 358 15.55 21.47 -13.88
N ARG A 359 14.81 21.47 -12.76
CA ARG A 359 15.34 21.04 -11.46
C ARG A 359 15.56 19.53 -11.40
N PHE A 360 14.61 18.77 -11.97
CA PHE A 360 14.61 17.30 -11.95
C PHE A 360 14.55 16.74 -13.38
N PRO A 361 15.66 16.77 -14.14
CA PRO A 361 15.69 16.35 -15.54
C PRO A 361 15.46 14.85 -15.73
N ARG A 362 15.51 14.02 -14.69
CA ARG A 362 15.25 12.58 -14.75
C ARG A 362 13.94 12.17 -14.05
N LEU A 363 13.12 13.15 -13.65
CA LEU A 363 11.78 12.89 -13.14
C LEU A 363 10.76 12.77 -14.28
N LEU A 364 9.93 11.74 -14.20
CA LEU A 364 8.67 11.61 -14.92
C LEU A 364 7.51 11.65 -13.92
N LEU A 365 6.82 12.78 -13.88
CA LEU A 365 5.63 12.95 -13.05
C LEU A 365 4.40 12.46 -13.81
N VAL A 366 3.81 11.38 -13.33
CA VAL A 366 2.66 10.71 -13.94
C VAL A 366 1.48 10.82 -13.00
N HIS A 367 0.35 11.29 -13.50
CA HIS A 367 -0.86 11.46 -12.73
C HIS A 367 -1.81 10.31 -12.99
N ALA A 368 -2.31 9.68 -11.92
CA ALA A 368 -3.33 8.63 -12.00
C ALA A 368 -4.60 9.05 -11.25
N ALA A 369 -5.71 8.42 -11.62
CA ALA A 369 -6.94 8.55 -10.87
C ALA A 369 -6.76 7.93 -9.47
N PRO A 370 -7.16 8.62 -8.38
CA PRO A 370 -7.21 8.03 -7.06
C PRO A 370 -8.22 6.88 -7.04
N MET A 371 -8.06 5.97 -6.08
CA MET A 371 -9.11 5.00 -5.79
C MET A 371 -10.34 5.73 -5.26
N GLU A 372 -11.51 5.25 -5.68
CA GLU A 372 -12.79 5.80 -5.25
C GLU A 372 -12.94 5.57 -3.73
N PRO A 373 -13.52 6.52 -2.99
CA PRO A 373 -13.64 6.42 -1.53
C PRO A 373 -14.33 5.13 -1.05
N ASP A 374 -15.29 4.63 -1.83
CA ASP A 374 -16.07 3.42 -1.60
C ASP A 374 -15.38 2.13 -2.10
N ALA A 375 -14.15 2.21 -2.60
CA ALA A 375 -13.41 1.02 -3.02
C ALA A 375 -13.09 0.09 -1.82
N HIS A 376 -13.01 0.63 -0.60
CA HIS A 376 -12.57 -0.10 0.60
C HIS A 376 -11.29 -0.91 0.35
N ARG A 377 -10.29 -0.24 -0.24
CA ARG A 377 -8.96 -0.80 -0.53
C ARG A 377 -7.89 0.09 0.08
N SER A 378 -6.84 -0.51 0.62
CA SER A 378 -5.67 0.25 1.09
C SER A 378 -5.11 1.11 -0.03
N PHE A 379 -4.70 2.32 0.33
CA PHE A 379 -3.99 3.23 -0.57
C PHE A 379 -2.72 2.57 -1.14
N ASN A 380 -2.10 1.65 -0.41
CA ASN A 380 -0.84 1.03 -0.78
C ASN A 380 -0.97 0.10 -2.00
N PHE A 381 -2.17 -0.35 -2.38
CA PHE A 381 -2.35 -1.07 -3.66
C PHE A 381 -2.11 -0.21 -4.90
N ASN A 382 -2.00 1.11 -4.74
CA ASN A 382 -1.49 1.99 -5.80
C ASN A 382 -0.02 1.71 -6.14
N LYS A 383 0.74 1.11 -5.22
CA LYS A 383 2.10 0.64 -5.48
C LYS A 383 2.11 -0.37 -6.63
N LEU A 384 1.27 -1.41 -6.57
CA LEU A 384 1.15 -2.40 -7.66
C LEU A 384 0.63 -1.76 -8.96
N ARG A 385 -0.31 -0.81 -8.88
CA ARG A 385 -0.75 -0.04 -10.06
C ARG A 385 0.42 0.72 -10.71
N SER A 386 1.31 1.29 -9.90
CA SER A 386 2.46 2.05 -10.38
C SER A 386 3.43 1.17 -11.17
N PHE A 387 3.59 -0.10 -10.82
CA PHE A 387 4.44 -1.04 -11.57
C PHE A 387 3.92 -1.20 -12.99
N LEU A 388 2.62 -1.45 -13.15
CA LEU A 388 1.97 -1.66 -14.44
C LEU A 388 1.97 -0.38 -15.29
N ILE A 389 1.64 0.76 -14.68
CA ILE A 389 1.53 2.06 -15.36
C ILE A 389 2.90 2.62 -15.77
N SER A 390 3.96 2.34 -15.02
CA SER A 390 5.30 2.91 -15.26
C SER A 390 5.91 2.53 -16.60
N ARG A 391 5.54 1.37 -17.17
CA ARG A 391 6.15 0.77 -18.37
C ARG A 391 7.68 0.75 -18.27
N ALA A 392 8.20 0.36 -17.11
CA ALA A 392 9.62 0.08 -16.90
C ALA A 392 9.95 -1.35 -17.34
N VAL A 393 10.99 -1.50 -18.17
CA VAL A 393 11.53 -2.82 -18.56
C VAL A 393 12.18 -3.49 -17.37
N THR A 394 12.98 -2.74 -16.60
CA THR A 394 13.51 -3.12 -15.29
C THR A 394 13.13 -2.03 -14.28
N GLY A 395 12.48 -2.40 -13.19
CA GLY A 395 12.01 -1.48 -12.18
C GLY A 395 12.57 -1.76 -10.79
N VAL A 396 12.73 -0.70 -10.01
CA VAL A 396 13.00 -0.74 -8.57
C VAL A 396 11.95 0.12 -7.87
N GLU A 397 11.16 -0.48 -7.00
CA GLU A 397 10.17 0.24 -6.21
C GLU A 397 10.84 0.96 -5.05
N LEU A 398 10.41 2.20 -4.80
CA LEU A 398 10.80 2.95 -3.62
C LEU A 398 9.59 3.69 -3.03
N ASP A 399 9.34 3.48 -1.75
CA ASP A 399 8.34 4.22 -0.98
C ASP A 399 8.76 5.68 -0.75
N SER A 400 7.78 6.54 -0.44
CA SER A 400 8.03 7.99 -0.31
C SER A 400 8.96 8.36 0.84
N ASP A 401 9.03 7.55 1.89
CA ASP A 401 9.94 7.72 3.03
C ASP A 401 11.24 6.92 2.84
N GLN A 402 11.67 6.74 1.59
CA GLN A 402 12.99 6.23 1.24
C GLN A 402 13.89 7.30 0.61
N PHE A 403 15.19 7.05 0.65
CA PHE A 403 16.16 7.70 -0.24
C PHE A 403 17.16 6.69 -0.78
N VAL A 404 17.84 7.01 -1.89
CA VAL A 404 18.90 6.16 -2.45
C VAL A 404 20.29 6.72 -2.15
N GLY A 405 21.30 5.85 -2.10
CA GLY A 405 22.71 6.19 -1.94
C GLY A 405 23.57 5.76 -3.12
N PRO A 406 24.88 6.08 -3.11
CA PRO A 406 25.82 5.63 -4.13
C PRO A 406 25.83 4.10 -4.34
N GLY A 407 25.80 3.68 -5.60
CA GLY A 407 25.81 2.26 -5.99
C GLY A 407 24.43 1.63 -6.19
N VAL A 408 23.34 2.37 -5.96
CA VAL A 408 21.96 1.86 -6.11
C VAL A 408 21.67 1.25 -7.48
N ASP A 409 22.32 1.73 -8.55
CA ASP A 409 22.09 1.23 -9.92
C ASP A 409 22.44 -0.26 -10.10
N TYR A 410 23.25 -0.83 -9.20
CA TYR A 410 23.53 -2.26 -9.17
C TYR A 410 22.27 -3.12 -8.99
N MET A 411 21.22 -2.57 -8.36
CA MET A 411 19.93 -3.25 -8.24
C MET A 411 19.30 -3.56 -9.60
N PHE A 412 19.47 -2.70 -10.61
CA PHE A 412 18.96 -2.95 -11.96
C PHE A 412 19.72 -4.10 -12.64
N ASP A 413 21.05 -4.07 -12.56
CA ASP A 413 21.91 -5.07 -13.20
C ASP A 413 21.58 -6.49 -12.68
N MET A 414 21.41 -6.60 -11.37
CA MET A 414 21.08 -7.87 -10.72
C MET A 414 19.63 -8.29 -10.95
N SER A 415 18.69 -7.36 -11.04
CA SER A 415 17.29 -7.68 -11.41
C SER A 415 17.21 -8.25 -12.84
N GLU A 416 17.91 -7.63 -13.79
CA GLU A 416 17.97 -8.10 -15.18
C GLU A 416 18.58 -9.50 -15.29
N LYS A 417 19.56 -9.80 -14.43
CA LYS A 417 20.20 -11.11 -14.37
C LYS A 417 19.32 -12.19 -13.73
N GLU A 418 18.62 -11.86 -12.65
CA GLU A 418 17.94 -12.86 -11.81
C GLU A 418 16.47 -13.10 -12.19
N ILE A 419 15.85 -12.15 -12.91
CA ILE A 419 14.43 -12.16 -13.27
C ILE A 419 14.28 -12.30 -14.78
N THR A 420 14.15 -13.54 -15.23
CA THR A 420 14.02 -13.91 -16.64
C THR A 420 12.63 -14.47 -16.93
N GLN A 421 12.40 -14.93 -18.16
CA GLN A 421 11.18 -15.63 -18.52
C GLN A 421 10.99 -16.92 -17.70
N GLU A 422 12.08 -17.61 -17.37
CA GLU A 422 12.07 -18.84 -16.57
C GLU A 422 11.90 -18.59 -15.07
N THR A 423 12.28 -17.40 -14.59
CA THR A 423 12.11 -16.96 -13.20
C THR A 423 11.40 -15.61 -13.14
N PRO A 424 10.10 -15.54 -13.50
CA PRO A 424 9.40 -14.28 -13.72
C PRO A 424 8.92 -13.61 -12.42
N LEU A 425 9.30 -14.10 -11.24
CA LEU A 425 8.85 -13.54 -9.98
C LEU A 425 9.67 -12.29 -9.60
N PRO A 426 9.04 -11.24 -9.06
CA PRO A 426 9.77 -10.11 -8.53
C PRO A 426 10.62 -10.55 -7.34
N ILE A 427 11.67 -9.79 -7.04
CA ILE A 427 12.53 -10.10 -5.90
C ILE A 427 12.34 -9.01 -4.85
N LEU A 428 11.99 -9.43 -3.65
CA LEU A 428 11.71 -8.54 -2.52
C LEU A 428 12.89 -8.52 -1.53
N PRO A 429 13.18 -7.38 -0.87
CA PRO A 429 14.16 -7.31 0.22
C PRO A 429 13.67 -8.03 1.45
N VAL A 430 14.60 -8.72 2.14
CA VAL A 430 14.34 -9.30 3.45
C VAL A 430 13.87 -8.22 4.43
N HIS A 431 12.81 -8.50 5.18
CA HIS A 431 12.33 -7.63 6.23
C HIS A 431 13.20 -7.77 7.49
N PHE A 432 13.45 -6.66 8.21
CA PHE A 432 14.23 -6.69 9.47
C PHE A 432 13.49 -7.44 10.59
N TYR A 433 12.19 -7.18 10.72
CA TYR A 433 11.25 -7.93 11.52
C TYR A 433 11.12 -9.39 11.06
N SER A 434 10.97 -10.30 12.02
CA SER A 434 10.53 -11.68 11.78
C SER A 434 9.09 -11.76 12.25
N PHE A 435 8.16 -11.70 11.30
CA PHE A 435 6.74 -11.68 11.59
C PHE A 435 6.31 -13.00 12.25
N THR A 436 5.56 -12.93 13.35
CA THR A 436 5.01 -14.08 14.07
C THR A 436 3.49 -13.99 14.21
N GLN A 437 2.85 -15.12 14.54
CA GLN A 437 1.40 -15.15 14.80
C GLN A 437 0.99 -14.21 15.97
N ALA A 438 1.90 -13.91 16.88
CA ALA A 438 1.65 -12.99 17.99
C ALA A 438 1.55 -11.52 17.56
N ASP A 439 2.15 -11.18 16.41
CA ASP A 439 2.18 -9.81 15.89
C ASP A 439 0.90 -9.46 15.15
N THR A 440 0.26 -10.45 14.52
CA THR A 440 -1.06 -10.31 13.88
C THR A 440 -1.99 -11.46 14.24
N PRO A 441 -2.42 -11.55 15.51
CA PRO A 441 -3.28 -12.64 15.95
C PRO A 441 -4.58 -12.71 15.15
N ASN A 442 -5.04 -11.61 14.59
CA ASN A 442 -6.33 -11.51 13.88
C ASN A 442 -6.21 -11.56 12.35
N ASN A 443 -5.00 -11.56 11.78
CA ASN A 443 -4.86 -11.63 10.33
C ASN A 443 -5.13 -13.07 9.85
N VAL A 444 -6.32 -13.25 9.26
CA VAL A 444 -6.77 -14.54 8.72
C VAL A 444 -5.81 -15.10 7.68
N TRP A 445 -5.14 -14.22 6.92
CA TRP A 445 -4.18 -14.63 5.91
C TRP A 445 -2.89 -15.18 6.54
N TRP A 446 -2.41 -14.64 7.65
CA TRP A 446 -1.17 -15.10 8.29
C TRP A 446 -1.32 -16.52 8.87
N ARG A 447 -2.46 -16.78 9.54
CA ARG A 447 -2.79 -18.11 10.07
C ARG A 447 -2.78 -19.20 9.00
N ARG A 448 -3.10 -18.84 7.75
CA ARG A 448 -3.01 -19.77 6.61
C ARG A 448 -1.55 -20.20 6.42
N TYR A 449 -0.58 -19.31 6.36
CA TYR A 449 0.79 -19.69 5.99
C TYR A 449 1.68 -20.11 7.17
N CYS A 450 1.36 -19.65 8.39
CA CYS A 450 2.07 -20.05 9.60
C CYS A 450 1.12 -20.48 10.75
N PRO A 451 0.41 -21.61 10.62
CA PRO A 451 -0.51 -22.11 11.64
C PRO A 451 0.19 -22.64 12.91
N ASP A 452 1.45 -23.08 12.80
CA ASP A 452 2.24 -23.63 13.91
C ASP A 452 3.67 -23.03 13.94
N PRO A 453 3.84 -21.83 14.51
CA PRO A 453 5.16 -21.23 14.69
C PRO A 453 6.06 -22.12 15.56
N PRO A 454 7.38 -22.26 15.26
CA PRO A 454 8.15 -21.50 14.29
C PRO A 454 8.27 -22.17 12.91
N ALA A 455 7.60 -23.29 12.65
CA ALA A 455 7.85 -24.10 11.46
C ALA A 455 7.42 -23.40 10.15
N CYS A 456 6.36 -22.57 10.21
CA CYS A 456 5.77 -21.80 9.10
C CYS A 456 5.98 -22.46 7.72
N LYS A 457 5.54 -23.72 7.57
CA LYS A 457 6.00 -24.61 6.49
C LYS A 457 5.63 -24.12 5.09
N HIS A 458 4.56 -23.32 4.97
CA HIS A 458 4.10 -22.80 3.70
C HIS A 458 4.83 -21.51 3.25
N HIS A 459 5.68 -20.91 4.10
CA HIS A 459 6.59 -19.86 3.66
C HIS A 459 7.71 -20.47 2.80
N THR A 460 7.80 -20.06 1.56
CA THR A 460 8.90 -20.45 0.65
C THR A 460 10.11 -19.52 0.74
N MET A 461 9.95 -18.37 1.38
CA MET A 461 10.98 -17.39 1.67
C MET A 461 10.63 -16.58 2.93
N ARG A 462 11.58 -15.85 3.53
CA ARG A 462 11.32 -15.00 4.70
C ARG A 462 10.33 -13.90 4.38
N TRP A 463 9.66 -13.34 5.39
CA TRP A 463 8.91 -12.09 5.24
C TRP A 463 9.78 -10.98 4.64
N SER A 464 9.20 -10.22 3.73
CA SER A 464 9.88 -9.23 2.90
C SER A 464 9.18 -7.87 2.97
N HIS A 465 9.93 -6.78 2.82
CA HIS A 465 9.29 -5.47 2.59
C HIS A 465 8.72 -5.40 1.17
N ALA A 466 7.66 -4.59 1.02
CA ALA A 466 6.98 -4.32 -0.25
C ALA A 466 7.77 -3.42 -1.22
N HIS A 467 9.10 -3.55 -1.30
CA HIS A 467 9.94 -2.77 -2.20
C HIS A 467 10.58 -3.66 -3.29
N PRO A 468 9.77 -4.28 -4.18
CA PRO A 468 10.30 -5.24 -5.14
C PRO A 468 11.23 -4.58 -6.14
N THR A 469 12.14 -5.39 -6.67
CA THR A 469 12.70 -5.16 -8.00
C THR A 469 12.08 -6.14 -8.98
N TRP A 470 11.98 -5.74 -10.26
CA TRP A 470 11.37 -6.56 -11.29
C TRP A 470 11.95 -6.30 -12.67
N THR A 471 11.72 -7.25 -13.57
CA THR A 471 11.75 -7.00 -15.02
C THR A 471 10.33 -7.13 -15.57
N PHE A 472 10.12 -6.79 -16.84
CA PHE A 472 8.79 -6.87 -17.47
C PHE A 472 8.18 -8.28 -17.41
N TYR A 473 9.00 -9.33 -17.24
CA TYR A 473 8.54 -10.71 -17.03
C TYR A 473 7.68 -10.87 -15.77
N SER A 474 7.85 -10.00 -14.76
CA SER A 474 7.04 -10.01 -13.54
C SER A 474 5.74 -9.22 -13.62
N LEU A 475 5.48 -8.49 -14.72
CA LEU A 475 4.24 -7.72 -14.82
C LEU A 475 2.98 -8.61 -14.73
N PRO A 476 2.91 -9.79 -15.39
CA PRO A 476 1.78 -10.71 -15.21
C PRO A 476 1.57 -11.14 -13.75
N PHE A 477 2.63 -11.30 -12.96
CA PHE A 477 2.52 -11.59 -11.52
C PHE A 477 1.81 -10.44 -10.79
N PHE A 478 2.29 -9.20 -10.95
CA PHE A 478 1.67 -8.05 -10.31
C PHE A 478 0.22 -7.83 -10.75
N GLY A 479 -0.06 -7.95 -12.04
CA GLY A 479 -1.40 -7.84 -12.60
C GLY A 479 -2.36 -8.89 -12.04
N ARG A 480 -1.93 -10.16 -11.99
CA ARG A 480 -2.72 -11.28 -11.45
C ARG A 480 -3.12 -11.07 -9.99
N TRP A 481 -2.19 -10.63 -9.15
CA TRP A 481 -2.43 -10.44 -7.72
C TRP A 481 -3.20 -9.16 -7.38
N LEU A 482 -2.93 -8.07 -8.10
CA LEU A 482 -3.76 -6.86 -8.00
C LEU A 482 -5.21 -7.15 -8.45
N ARG A 483 -5.38 -7.90 -9.54
CA ARG A 483 -6.68 -8.35 -10.04
C ARG A 483 -7.41 -9.19 -9.00
N ARG A 484 -6.75 -10.22 -8.45
CA ARG A 484 -7.31 -11.07 -7.39
C ARG A 484 -7.84 -10.25 -6.23
N HIS A 485 -7.09 -9.22 -5.82
CA HIS A 485 -7.49 -8.32 -4.75
C HIS A 485 -8.68 -7.44 -5.12
N PHE A 486 -8.63 -6.77 -6.27
CA PHE A 486 -9.70 -5.88 -6.72
C PHE A 486 -10.99 -6.63 -7.04
N ARG A 487 -10.89 -7.88 -7.48
CA ARG A 487 -12.05 -8.75 -7.76
C ARG A 487 -12.51 -9.55 -6.55
N ASP A 488 -11.85 -9.42 -5.40
CA ASP A 488 -12.14 -10.22 -4.20
C ASP A 488 -12.18 -11.73 -4.50
N GLU A 489 -11.24 -12.20 -5.34
CA GLU A 489 -11.13 -13.61 -5.70
C GLU A 489 -10.68 -14.43 -4.49
N LYS A 490 -10.94 -15.74 -4.53
CA LYS A 490 -10.56 -16.66 -3.45
C LYS A 490 -9.37 -17.52 -3.83
N LEU A 491 -8.41 -17.63 -2.92
CA LEU A 491 -7.47 -18.73 -2.90
C LEU A 491 -8.20 -19.97 -2.40
N PRO A 492 -8.14 -21.11 -3.12
CA PRO A 492 -8.81 -22.32 -2.69
C PRO A 492 -8.19 -22.85 -1.39
N ALA A 493 -8.93 -23.72 -0.71
CA ALA A 493 -8.37 -24.50 0.38
C ALA A 493 -7.30 -25.46 -0.18
N VAL A 494 -6.21 -25.67 0.54
CA VAL A 494 -5.13 -26.58 0.15
C VAL A 494 -4.84 -27.49 1.32
N THR A 495 -4.92 -28.80 1.12
CA THR A 495 -4.51 -29.78 2.11
C THR A 495 -3.23 -30.45 1.64
N ASP A 496 -2.18 -30.38 2.43
CA ASP A 496 -0.93 -31.11 2.20
C ASP A 496 -0.48 -31.85 3.46
N GLU A 497 0.71 -32.45 3.42
CA GLU A 497 1.30 -33.16 4.57
C GLU A 497 1.53 -32.24 5.78
N ALA A 498 1.55 -30.92 5.58
CA ALA A 498 1.74 -29.93 6.62
C ALA A 498 0.42 -29.44 7.25
N GLY A 499 -0.74 -29.69 6.63
CA GLY A 499 -2.05 -29.39 7.20
C GLY A 499 -3.06 -28.87 6.16
N GLU A 500 -4.17 -28.32 6.65
CA GLU A 500 -5.21 -27.70 5.83
C GLU A 500 -5.09 -26.16 5.87
N LEU A 501 -4.88 -25.57 4.69
CA LEU A 501 -5.00 -24.15 4.43
C LEU A 501 -6.45 -23.83 4.11
N ALA A 502 -7.15 -23.12 4.99
CA ALA A 502 -8.52 -22.66 4.70
C ALA A 502 -8.54 -21.67 3.53
N ALA A 503 -9.61 -21.70 2.73
CA ALA A 503 -9.79 -20.75 1.62
C ALA A 503 -9.70 -19.29 2.09
N LEU A 504 -9.08 -18.43 1.29
CA LEU A 504 -8.81 -17.04 1.65
C LEU A 504 -9.34 -16.10 0.56
N ALA A 505 -10.24 -15.19 0.93
CA ALA A 505 -10.61 -14.06 0.08
C ALA A 505 -9.44 -13.07 0.03
N VAL A 506 -8.95 -12.78 -1.17
CA VAL A 506 -7.71 -12.00 -1.36
C VAL A 506 -7.91 -10.54 -0.94
N ALA A 507 -9.12 -9.99 -1.01
CA ALA A 507 -9.40 -8.64 -0.51
C ALA A 507 -9.26 -8.51 1.02
N LYS A 508 -9.21 -9.62 1.77
CA LYS A 508 -8.94 -9.62 3.22
C LYS A 508 -7.45 -9.49 3.57
N ILE A 509 -6.59 -9.37 2.58
CA ILE A 509 -5.18 -9.04 2.77
C ILE A 509 -5.10 -7.50 2.76
N PRO A 510 -4.86 -6.86 3.91
CA PRO A 510 -5.11 -5.42 4.06
C PRO A 510 -4.08 -4.56 3.36
N GLU A 511 -2.81 -4.99 3.32
CA GLU A 511 -1.70 -4.21 2.81
C GLU A 511 -1.01 -4.86 1.60
N ASP A 512 -0.31 -4.03 0.83
CA ASP A 512 0.49 -4.42 -0.34
C ASP A 512 1.66 -5.35 0.05
N GLU A 513 2.32 -5.08 1.18
CA GLU A 513 3.37 -5.95 1.73
C GLU A 513 2.86 -7.35 2.00
N ASP A 514 1.70 -7.45 2.65
CA ASP A 514 1.05 -8.72 2.92
C ASP A 514 0.70 -9.44 1.62
N LEU A 515 0.14 -8.71 0.66
CA LEU A 515 -0.24 -9.29 -0.62
C LEU A 515 0.97 -9.82 -1.39
N LEU A 516 2.07 -9.08 -1.46
CA LEU A 516 3.27 -9.48 -2.19
C LEU A 516 3.96 -10.71 -1.57
N ASN A 517 3.99 -10.81 -0.23
CA ASN A 517 4.52 -11.99 0.45
C ASN A 517 3.63 -13.21 0.20
N VAL A 518 2.32 -13.08 0.43
CA VAL A 518 1.34 -14.15 0.15
C VAL A 518 1.43 -14.61 -1.30
N ALA A 519 1.49 -13.66 -2.23
CA ALA A 519 1.60 -13.90 -3.66
C ALA A 519 2.85 -14.71 -4.01
N THR A 520 3.99 -14.30 -3.47
CA THR A 520 5.27 -14.97 -3.72
C THR A 520 5.28 -16.38 -3.15
N TRP A 521 4.69 -16.62 -1.97
CA TRP A 521 4.59 -17.96 -1.40
C TRP A 521 3.64 -18.89 -2.15
N GLU A 522 2.50 -18.37 -2.61
CA GLU A 522 1.55 -19.11 -3.44
C GLU A 522 2.15 -19.51 -4.79
N GLU A 523 2.98 -18.64 -5.38
CA GLU A 523 3.71 -18.91 -6.62
C GLU A 523 5.09 -19.57 -6.41
N LYS A 524 5.37 -20.05 -5.19
CA LYS A 524 6.58 -20.80 -4.82
C LYS A 524 7.90 -20.05 -5.07
N GLY A 525 7.88 -18.72 -4.96
CA GLY A 525 9.08 -17.89 -5.02
C GLY A 525 10.02 -18.14 -3.85
N THR A 526 11.31 -18.25 -4.14
CA THR A 526 12.35 -18.57 -3.14
C THR A 526 13.49 -17.57 -3.11
N LYS A 527 13.60 -16.69 -4.12
CA LYS A 527 14.66 -15.69 -4.21
C LYS A 527 14.27 -14.44 -3.41
N GLN A 528 15.20 -13.92 -2.63
CA GLN A 528 15.08 -12.65 -1.94
C GLN A 528 16.37 -11.87 -2.07
N TRP A 529 16.23 -10.55 -2.05
CA TRP A 529 17.36 -9.68 -1.87
C TRP A 529 17.86 -9.74 -0.44
N CYS A 530 19.18 -9.69 -0.27
CA CYS A 530 19.71 -9.26 1.00
C CYS A 530 19.24 -7.83 1.26
N LYS A 531 19.12 -7.44 2.52
CA LYS A 531 18.46 -6.18 2.89
C LYS A 531 19.14 -4.99 2.24
N PHE A 532 18.46 -4.28 1.35
CA PHE A 532 19.03 -3.09 0.69
C PHE A 532 18.40 -1.76 1.11
N ASP A 533 17.42 -1.81 2.00
CA ASP A 533 16.56 -0.72 2.46
C ASP A 533 16.65 -0.54 3.97
N ASN A 534 17.87 -0.22 4.42
CA ASN A 534 18.26 -0.07 5.82
C ASN A 534 17.62 1.17 6.46
N ASP A 535 17.58 1.27 7.78
CA ASP A 535 17.11 2.49 8.43
C ASP A 535 18.12 3.65 8.24
N TYR A 536 17.65 4.90 8.23
CA TYR A 536 18.52 6.06 8.06
C TYR A 536 19.61 6.17 9.15
N HIS A 537 19.33 5.69 10.37
CA HIS A 537 20.33 5.61 11.44
C HIS A 537 21.47 4.65 11.08
N GLU A 538 21.17 3.55 10.40
CA GLU A 538 22.19 2.60 9.96
C GLU A 538 23.07 3.20 8.86
N PHE A 539 22.51 4.05 7.99
CA PHE A 539 23.30 4.86 7.07
C PHE A 539 24.21 5.84 7.81
N ALA A 540 23.72 6.50 8.86
CA ALA A 540 24.54 7.40 9.68
C ALA A 540 25.73 6.66 10.31
N ASP A 541 25.47 5.47 10.86
CA ASP A 541 26.49 4.60 11.43
C ASP A 541 27.51 4.14 10.38
N MET A 542 27.06 3.76 9.19
CA MET A 542 27.91 3.40 8.06
C MET A 542 28.84 4.57 7.67
N LEU A 543 28.33 5.80 7.64
CA LEU A 543 29.16 6.98 7.37
C LEU A 543 30.12 7.30 8.53
N GLY A 544 29.76 6.98 9.77
CA GLY A 544 30.64 7.10 10.93
C GLY A 544 31.79 6.09 10.95
N TRP A 545 31.68 5.00 10.18
CA TRP A 545 32.62 3.89 10.22
C TRP A 545 34.02 4.27 9.73
N ASN A 546 35.03 3.81 10.45
CA ASN A 546 36.44 3.95 10.06
C ASN A 546 37.08 2.56 9.91
N PRO A 547 37.29 2.06 8.68
CA PRO A 547 37.91 0.77 8.42
C PRO A 547 39.29 0.62 9.06
N GLN A 548 40.03 1.72 9.21
CA GLN A 548 41.40 1.72 9.71
C GLN A 548 41.47 1.47 11.23
N LYS A 549 40.37 1.68 11.96
CA LYS A 549 40.31 1.45 13.40
C LYS A 549 39.96 0.03 13.79
N GLY A 550 39.53 -0.81 12.83
CA GLY A 550 39.09 -2.18 13.10
C GLY A 550 37.80 -2.26 13.92
N ASP A 551 37.07 -1.15 14.05
CA ASP A 551 35.81 -1.12 14.79
C ASP A 551 34.77 -1.97 14.04
N ALA A 552 34.21 -2.98 14.72
CA ALA A 552 33.03 -3.67 14.24
C ALA A 552 31.91 -2.65 14.05
N THR A 553 31.24 -2.67 12.90
CA THR A 553 30.15 -1.74 12.63
C THR A 553 29.01 -1.97 13.64
N SER A 554 28.43 -0.90 14.19
CA SER A 554 27.14 -0.99 14.91
C SER A 554 25.99 -1.43 14.00
N THR A 555 26.21 -1.38 12.68
CA THR A 555 25.35 -1.97 11.66
C THR A 555 25.47 -3.50 11.67
N GLY A 556 25.00 -4.11 12.76
CA GLY A 556 24.90 -5.57 12.88
C GLY A 556 24.00 -6.19 11.81
N ASP A 557 23.98 -7.52 11.70
CA ASP A 557 23.13 -8.22 10.73
C ASP A 557 21.63 -8.08 11.08
N ILE A 558 20.75 -8.39 10.13
CA ILE A 558 19.34 -8.59 10.48
C ILE A 558 19.22 -9.77 11.44
N ALA A 559 18.40 -9.60 12.48
CA ALA A 559 18.17 -10.60 13.51
C ALA A 559 17.93 -12.01 12.93
N ASN A 560 18.53 -12.98 13.61
CA ASN A 560 18.56 -14.38 13.22
C ASN A 560 17.14 -14.93 12.94
N ASP A 561 16.92 -15.46 11.74
CA ASP A 561 15.75 -16.27 11.39
C ASP A 561 16.24 -17.71 11.24
N PRO A 562 15.92 -18.62 12.17
CA PRO A 562 16.45 -19.98 12.17
C PRO A 562 16.15 -20.77 10.89
N LYS A 563 15.10 -20.42 10.15
CA LYS A 563 14.67 -21.13 8.94
C LYS A 563 15.40 -20.62 7.71
N PHE A 564 15.43 -19.31 7.50
CA PHE A 564 15.91 -18.71 6.24
C PHE A 564 17.29 -18.06 6.37
N TYR A 565 17.61 -17.48 7.53
CA TYR A 565 18.85 -16.74 7.76
C TYR A 565 19.43 -17.08 9.14
N PRO A 566 19.86 -18.33 9.37
CA PRO A 566 20.29 -18.83 10.68
C PRO A 566 21.52 -18.11 11.26
N ARG A 567 22.19 -17.30 10.44
CA ARG A 567 23.35 -16.47 10.78
C ARG A 567 23.11 -14.98 10.51
N GLY A 568 21.85 -14.58 10.34
CA GLY A 568 21.45 -13.23 9.93
C GLY A 568 21.48 -13.05 8.40
N ALA A 569 20.86 -11.96 7.95
CA ALA A 569 20.92 -11.52 6.55
C ALA A 569 21.86 -10.33 6.42
N ALA A 570 22.65 -10.33 5.35
CA ALA A 570 23.53 -9.23 5.01
C ALA A 570 22.74 -7.96 4.64
N LYS A 571 23.39 -6.81 4.82
CA LYS A 571 22.85 -5.49 4.51
C LYS A 571 23.62 -4.85 3.37
N ALA A 572 22.91 -4.16 2.49
CA ALA A 572 23.42 -3.38 1.39
C ALA A 572 22.94 -1.92 1.53
N PHE A 573 23.85 -0.97 1.62
CA PHE A 573 23.55 0.45 1.82
C PHE A 573 23.28 1.15 0.49
N TRP A 574 22.26 0.69 -0.22
CA TRP A 574 21.81 1.28 -1.49
C TRP A 574 20.60 2.17 -1.33
N THR A 575 19.70 1.83 -0.40
CA THR A 575 18.52 2.62 -0.09
C THR A 575 18.35 2.69 1.42
N ALA A 576 17.84 3.80 1.92
CA ALA A 576 17.38 3.92 3.29
C ALA A 576 15.85 3.95 3.33
N HIS A 577 15.23 3.39 4.36
CA HIS A 577 13.79 3.37 4.60
C HIS A 577 13.47 4.01 5.97
N ASN A 578 12.18 4.24 6.25
CA ASN A 578 11.68 4.91 7.44
C ASN A 578 12.23 6.35 7.61
N CYS A 579 12.56 7.00 6.49
CA CYS A 579 13.07 8.38 6.42
C CYS A 579 11.94 9.40 6.54
N LYS A 580 11.24 9.36 7.68
CA LYS A 580 9.99 10.10 7.90
C LYS A 580 10.16 11.60 8.18
N ASP A 581 11.38 12.08 8.43
CA ASP A 581 11.68 13.49 8.63
C ASP A 581 12.43 14.04 7.39
N PRO A 582 11.75 14.80 6.50
CA PRO A 582 12.37 15.33 5.29
C PRO A 582 13.59 16.22 5.55
N ASP A 583 13.62 16.96 6.66
CA ASP A 583 14.72 17.87 6.98
C ASP A 583 15.94 17.09 7.46
N ALA A 584 15.73 16.03 8.23
CA ALA A 584 16.79 15.09 8.60
C ALA A 584 17.34 14.34 7.37
N THR A 585 16.45 13.87 6.49
CA THR A 585 16.83 13.22 5.23
C THR A 585 17.65 14.16 4.35
N ALA A 586 17.23 15.42 4.19
CA ALA A 586 17.97 16.39 3.39
C ALA A 586 19.42 16.56 3.88
N LYS A 587 19.63 16.67 5.20
CA LYS A 587 20.96 16.76 5.81
C LYS A 587 21.79 15.51 5.59
N MET A 588 21.17 14.32 5.68
CA MET A 588 21.84 13.05 5.41
C MET A 588 22.32 12.97 3.96
N LEU A 589 21.47 13.36 3.00
CA LEU A 589 21.82 13.38 1.58
C LEU A 589 23.00 14.33 1.29
N ASP A 590 23.00 15.51 1.92
CA ASP A 590 24.10 16.47 1.79
C ASP A 590 25.43 15.90 2.29
N GLU A 591 25.41 15.19 3.42
CA GLU A 591 26.61 14.56 3.98
C GLU A 591 27.08 13.37 3.13
N ILE A 592 26.17 12.53 2.63
CA ILE A 592 26.49 11.44 1.69
C ILE A 592 27.15 12.02 0.43
N GLU A 593 26.53 13.03 -0.20
CA GLU A 593 27.06 13.65 -1.42
C GLU A 593 28.43 14.26 -1.20
N LYS A 594 28.61 14.99 -0.08
CA LYS A 594 29.88 15.59 0.30
C LYS A 594 30.97 14.53 0.45
N ARG A 595 30.72 13.45 1.20
CA ARG A 595 31.69 12.37 1.39
C ARG A 595 31.99 11.62 0.11
N TRP A 596 30.97 11.36 -0.70
CA TRP A 596 31.13 10.74 -2.02
C TRP A 596 32.06 11.55 -2.91
N LYS A 597 31.82 12.86 -3.04
CA LYS A 597 32.68 13.78 -3.83
C LYS A 597 34.11 13.89 -3.28
N GLN A 598 34.31 13.70 -1.99
CA GLN A 598 35.63 13.71 -1.33
C GLN A 598 36.34 12.35 -1.38
N GLY A 599 35.72 11.30 -1.93
CA GLY A 599 36.28 9.94 -1.88
C GLY A 599 36.31 9.34 -0.48
N LEU A 600 35.51 9.88 0.45
CA LEU A 600 35.38 9.44 1.84
C LEU A 600 34.18 8.52 2.07
N TYR A 601 33.36 8.30 1.03
CA TYR A 601 32.28 7.32 1.10
C TYR A 601 32.87 5.90 1.03
N PRO A 602 32.36 4.93 1.81
CA PRO A 602 32.84 3.55 1.77
C PRO A 602 32.88 2.99 0.35
N THR A 603 34.00 2.38 -0.04
CA THR A 603 34.15 1.74 -1.35
C THR A 603 33.32 0.46 -1.49
N SER A 604 32.88 -0.09 -0.36
CA SER A 604 31.94 -1.20 -0.24
C SER A 604 30.68 -0.71 0.46
N THR A 605 29.53 -1.14 -0.05
CA THR A 605 28.22 -0.86 0.53
C THR A 605 27.55 -2.11 1.09
N ILE A 606 28.24 -3.24 1.17
CA ILE A 606 27.66 -4.50 1.66
C ILE A 606 28.32 -4.87 2.97
N THR A 607 27.53 -5.03 4.03
CA THR A 607 27.99 -5.51 5.34
C THR A 607 27.37 -6.86 5.68
N TYR A 608 28.19 -7.71 6.28
CA TYR A 608 27.75 -8.96 6.89
C TYR A 608 28.75 -9.37 7.97
N GLN A 609 28.25 -9.75 9.15
CA GLN A 609 29.04 -10.15 10.31
C GLN A 609 30.09 -9.10 10.72
N GLY A 610 29.69 -7.83 10.72
CA GLY A 610 30.54 -6.70 11.12
C GLY A 610 31.68 -6.37 10.14
N ARG A 611 31.64 -6.93 8.93
CA ARG A 611 32.65 -6.71 7.88
C ARG A 611 32.01 -6.15 6.61
N PHE A 612 32.71 -5.20 5.97
CA PHE A 612 32.41 -4.74 4.62
C PHE A 612 32.99 -5.66 3.54
N TRP A 613 32.19 -5.92 2.51
CA TRP A 613 32.51 -6.83 1.41
C TRP A 613 32.64 -6.07 0.09
N SER A 614 33.77 -6.22 -0.59
CA SER A 614 34.05 -5.47 -1.83
C SER A 614 33.03 -5.68 -2.94
N SER A 615 32.32 -6.81 -2.92
CA SER A 615 31.23 -7.13 -3.85
C SER A 615 30.35 -8.25 -3.27
N GLY A 616 29.16 -8.41 -3.84
CA GLY A 616 28.31 -9.57 -3.59
C GLY A 616 29.00 -10.90 -3.92
N ALA A 617 29.84 -10.92 -4.95
CA ALA A 617 30.61 -12.11 -5.33
C ALA A 617 31.63 -12.51 -4.25
N ALA A 618 32.38 -11.54 -3.72
CA ALA A 618 33.34 -11.80 -2.64
C ALA A 618 32.64 -12.28 -1.35
N LEU A 619 31.47 -11.72 -1.04
CA LEU A 619 30.64 -12.19 0.07
C LEU A 619 30.16 -13.62 -0.15
N ARG A 620 29.62 -13.93 -1.34
CA ARG A 620 29.14 -15.28 -1.66
C ARG A 620 30.26 -16.33 -1.68
N GLU A 621 31.47 -15.95 -2.09
CA GLU A 621 32.64 -16.85 -2.04
C GLU A 621 33.00 -17.21 -0.60
N ALA A 622 33.00 -16.23 0.31
CA ALA A 622 33.32 -16.46 1.72
C ALA A 622 32.16 -17.07 2.54
N HIS A 623 30.92 -16.79 2.14
CA HIS A 623 29.69 -17.23 2.78
C HIS A 623 28.74 -17.86 1.76
N PRO A 624 29.10 -19.02 1.19
CA PRO A 624 28.28 -19.70 0.20
C PRO A 624 26.93 -20.19 0.77
N GLU A 625 26.76 -20.18 2.09
CA GLU A 625 25.50 -20.50 2.76
C GLU A 625 24.43 -19.39 2.69
N LEU A 626 24.79 -18.16 2.31
CA LEU A 626 23.84 -17.04 2.26
C LEU A 626 22.86 -17.23 1.09
N PRO A 627 21.56 -17.41 1.34
CA PRO A 627 20.60 -17.75 0.30
C PRO A 627 20.14 -16.55 -0.52
N CYS A 628 20.36 -15.32 -0.04
CA CYS A 628 19.89 -14.10 -0.68
C CYS A 628 20.80 -13.61 -1.82
N ILE A 629 20.25 -12.75 -2.68
CA ILE A 629 20.96 -12.13 -3.79
C ILE A 629 21.60 -10.81 -3.37
N PHE A 630 22.77 -10.55 -3.96
CA PHE A 630 23.55 -9.34 -3.82
C PHE A 630 23.70 -8.70 -5.18
#